data_AF-A0A960F316-F1
#
_entry.id   AF-A0A960F316-F1
#
_cell.length_a   1.000
_cell.length_b   1.000
_cell.length_c   1.000
_cell.angle_alpha   90.00
_cell.angle_beta   90.00
_cell.angle_gamma   90.00
#
_symmetry.space_group_name_H-M   'P 1'
#
loop_
_entity.id
_entity.type
_entity.pdbx_description
1 polymer ?
#
loop_
_entity_poly.entity_id
_entity_poly.type
_entity_poly.pdbx_seq_one_letter_code
_entity_poly.pdbx_strand_id
1 'polypeptide(L)'
;PTTGTIRIRGRIASLLELGAGFHPELTGRENVFINAAFLGISRAEIARRFDDIVDFAELHEFIDEPVKHYSSGMYVRLGFAVAINLDPDI
;
A
#
# COMPACT_ATOMS: atom_id res chain seq x y z
N PRO A 1 10.13 -22.41 -4.57
CA PRO A 1 9.95 -23.88 -4.65
C PRO A 1 11.29 -24.60 -4.57
N THR A 2 11.41 -25.63 -3.73
CA THR A 2 12.65 -26.41 -3.59
C THR A 2 12.94 -27.28 -4.84
N THR A 3 11.91 -27.60 -5.64
CA THR A 3 11.99 -27.97 -7.07
C THR A 3 10.63 -27.74 -7.75
N GLY A 4 10.62 -27.51 -9.07
CA GLY A 4 9.40 -27.30 -9.88
C GLY A 4 9.27 -25.88 -10.47
N THR A 5 8.45 -25.74 -11.52
CA THR A 5 8.23 -24.45 -12.22
C THR A 5 6.85 -23.90 -11.86
N ILE A 6 6.80 -22.70 -11.29
CA ILE A 6 5.55 -21.96 -11.08
C ILE A 6 5.38 -21.00 -12.26
N ARG A 7 4.28 -21.13 -13.00
CA ARG A 7 3.87 -20.17 -14.05
C ARG A 7 2.62 -19.45 -13.57
N ILE A 8 2.77 -18.16 -13.26
CA ILE A 8 1.64 -17.31 -12.85
C ILE A 8 1.41 -16.28 -13.96
N ARG A 9 0.14 -16.16 -14.39
CA ARG A 9 -0.35 -15.07 -15.23
C ARG A 9 -1.17 -14.15 -14.33
N GLY A 10 -0.50 -13.15 -13.77
CA GLY A 10 -1.03 -12.21 -12.78
C GLY A 10 0.10 -11.58 -11.98
N ARG A 11 -0.18 -10.53 -11.21
CA ARG A 11 0.80 -9.97 -10.25
C ARG A 11 0.67 -10.74 -8.93
N ILE A 12 1.79 -11.25 -8.41
CA ILE A 12 1.85 -11.83 -7.06
C ILE A 12 2.13 -10.68 -6.11
N ALA A 13 1.12 -10.17 -5.42
CA ALA A 13 1.33 -9.28 -4.29
C ALA A 13 1.37 -10.16 -3.03
N SER A 14 2.56 -10.38 -2.47
CA SER A 14 2.63 -11.07 -1.17
C SER A 14 2.37 -10.06 -0.05
N LEU A 15 1.58 -10.45 0.95
CA LEU A 15 1.33 -9.63 2.15
C LEU A 15 2.65 -9.20 2.84
N LEU A 16 3.75 -9.93 2.63
CA LEU A 16 5.09 -9.61 3.11
C LEU A 16 5.74 -8.40 2.42
N GLU A 17 5.41 -8.08 1.17
CA GLU A 17 5.98 -6.92 0.46
C GLU A 17 5.32 -5.60 0.87
N LEU A 18 4.07 -5.65 1.34
CA LEU A 18 3.34 -4.46 1.81
C LEU A 18 3.92 -3.89 3.12
N GLY A 19 4.51 -4.73 3.97
CA GLY A 19 5.24 -4.29 5.17
C GLY A 19 6.61 -3.66 4.87
N ALA A 20 7.21 -3.97 3.71
CA ALA A 20 8.53 -3.51 3.30
C ALA A 20 8.50 -2.29 2.34
N GLY A 21 7.30 -1.84 1.92
CA GLY A 21 7.11 -0.98 0.75
C GLY A 21 6.94 0.53 1.00
N PHE A 22 6.98 1.00 2.26
CA PHE A 22 6.93 2.43 2.52
C PHE A 22 8.32 3.06 2.57
N HIS A 23 8.51 4.09 1.75
CA HIS A 23 9.70 4.91 1.77
C HIS A 23 9.61 5.90 2.95
N PRO A 24 10.56 5.87 3.90
CA PRO A 24 10.46 6.61 5.17
C PRO A 24 10.49 8.13 5.01
N GLU A 25 11.20 8.63 3.99
CA GLU A 25 11.27 10.07 3.69
C GLU A 25 10.04 10.60 2.94
N LEU A 26 9.16 9.73 2.46
CA LEU A 26 7.95 10.12 1.74
C LEU A 26 6.76 10.17 2.69
N THR A 27 5.80 11.02 2.35
CA THR A 27 4.52 11.13 3.05
C THR A 27 3.70 9.86 2.95
N GLY A 28 2.75 9.66 3.86
CA GLY A 28 1.78 8.57 3.72
C GLY A 28 1.05 8.60 2.38
N ARG A 29 0.67 9.78 1.91
CA ARG A 29 0.05 9.99 0.59
C ARG A 29 0.92 9.45 -0.53
N GLU A 30 2.15 9.94 -0.65
CA GLU A 30 3.07 9.51 -1.71
C GLU A 30 3.30 8.00 -1.68
N ASN A 31 3.42 7.43 -0.48
CA ASN A 31 3.55 6.00 -0.27
C ASN A 31 2.35 5.21 -0.79
N VAL A 32 1.11 5.67 -0.56
CA VAL A 32 -0.11 5.05 -1.12
C VAL A 32 -0.06 5.02 -2.65
N PHE A 33 0.28 6.15 -3.28
CA PHE A 33 0.35 6.25 -4.75
C PHE A 33 1.47 5.38 -5.34
N ILE A 34 2.64 5.32 -4.70
CA ILE A 34 3.77 4.50 -5.14
C ILE A 34 3.44 3.01 -5.03
N ASN A 35 2.86 2.59 -3.91
CA ASN A 35 2.45 1.20 -3.73
C ASN A 35 1.38 0.78 -4.74
N ALA A 36 0.41 1.65 -5.02
CA ALA A 36 -0.57 1.43 -6.09
C ALA A 36 0.09 1.31 -7.47
N ALA A 37 1.09 2.15 -7.78
CA ALA A 37 1.82 2.08 -9.04
C ALA A 37 2.62 0.78 -9.20
N PHE A 38 3.22 0.26 -8.12
CA PHE A 38 3.89 -1.06 -8.12
C PHE A 38 2.92 -2.20 -8.37
N LEU A 39 1.71 -2.10 -7.82
CA LEU A 39 0.60 -3.01 -8.11
C LEU A 39 -0.07 -2.71 -9.47
N GLY A 40 0.49 -1.78 -10.25
CA GLY A 40 0.02 -1.26 -11.54
C GLY A 40 -1.46 -0.93 -11.59
N ILE A 41 -1.92 -0.30 -10.52
CA ILE A 41 -3.17 0.44 -10.44
C ILE A 41 -2.89 1.85 -10.97
N SER A 42 -3.80 2.36 -11.80
CA SER A 42 -3.62 3.69 -12.40
C SER A 42 -3.72 4.80 -11.35
N ARG A 43 -3.01 5.92 -11.56
CA ARG A 43 -3.10 7.10 -10.68
C ARG A 43 -4.54 7.60 -10.49
N ALA A 44 -5.34 7.56 -11.56
CA ALA A 44 -6.74 7.99 -11.51
C ALA A 44 -7.64 7.03 -10.70
N GLU A 45 -7.30 5.74 -10.70
CA GLU A 45 -8.02 4.75 -9.91
C GLU A 45 -7.70 4.87 -8.42
N ILE A 46 -6.42 4.97 -8.05
CA ILE A 46 -6.04 5.17 -6.66
C ILE A 46 -6.57 6.51 -6.12
N ALA A 47 -6.59 7.57 -6.92
CA ALA A 47 -7.16 8.86 -6.51
C ALA A 47 -8.65 8.77 -6.13
N ARG A 48 -9.41 7.87 -6.77
CA ARG A 48 -10.83 7.65 -6.44
C ARG A 48 -11.05 6.84 -5.15
N ARG A 49 -10.06 6.04 -4.75
CA ARG A 49 -10.09 5.21 -3.53
C ARG A 49 -9.28 5.82 -2.38
N PHE A 50 -8.61 6.95 -2.64
CA PHE A 50 -7.63 7.50 -1.72
C PHE A 50 -8.27 7.91 -0.40
N ASP A 51 -9.40 8.62 -0.46
CA ASP A 51 -10.10 9.07 0.74
C ASP A 51 -10.56 7.88 1.58
N ASP A 52 -11.11 6.83 0.97
CA ASP A 52 -11.48 5.57 1.65
C ASP A 52 -10.29 4.88 2.35
N ILE A 53 -9.09 4.92 1.74
CA ILE A 53 -7.86 4.37 2.35
C ILE A 53 -7.47 5.19 3.58
N VAL A 54 -7.53 6.51 3.50
CA VAL A 54 -7.16 7.41 4.60
C VAL A 54 -8.17 7.33 5.74
N ASP A 55 -9.47 7.24 5.40
CA ASP A 55 -10.57 7.00 6.32
C ASP A 55 -10.35 5.70 7.09
N PHE A 56 -10.12 4.58 6.38
CA PHE A 56 -9.89 3.28 7.00
C PHE A 56 -8.65 3.27 7.90
N ALA A 57 -7.59 3.98 7.51
CA ALA A 57 -6.36 4.05 8.30
C ALA A 57 -6.49 4.97 9.53
N GLU A 58 -7.50 5.84 9.58
CA GLU A 58 -7.67 6.92 10.55
C GLU A 58 -6.42 7.84 10.60
N LEU A 59 -5.95 8.29 9.43
CA LEU A 59 -4.70 9.05 9.29
C LEU A 59 -4.84 10.43 8.62
N HIS A 60 -6.03 11.01 8.54
CA HIS A 60 -6.25 12.32 7.90
C HIS A 60 -5.27 13.42 8.30
N GLU A 61 -4.98 13.53 9.61
CA GLU A 61 -4.09 14.56 10.15
C GLU A 61 -2.60 14.28 9.89
N PHE A 62 -2.26 13.03 9.53
CA PHE A 62 -0.87 12.58 9.38
C PHE A 62 -0.53 12.16 7.95
N ILE A 63 -1.50 12.09 7.04
CA ILE A 63 -1.32 11.50 5.72
C ILE A 63 -0.27 12.24 4.87
N ASP A 64 -0.09 13.53 5.13
CA ASP A 64 0.88 14.40 4.47
C ASP A 64 2.19 14.54 5.27
N GLU A 65 2.37 13.76 6.34
CA GLU A 65 3.61 13.68 7.12
C GLU A 65 4.49 12.51 6.63
N PRO A 66 5.83 12.64 6.60
CA PRO A 66 6.73 11.54 6.31
C PRO A 66 6.49 10.31 7.19
N VAL A 67 6.46 9.13 6.57
CA VAL A 67 6.16 7.85 7.25
C VAL A 67 7.18 7.52 8.35
N LYS A 68 8.40 8.06 8.29
CA LYS A 68 9.36 7.93 9.40
C LYS A 68 8.88 8.50 10.74
N HIS A 69 7.90 9.41 10.73
CA HIS A 69 7.30 9.96 11.95
C HIS A 69 6.08 9.19 12.43
N TYR A 70 5.66 8.16 11.69
CA TYR A 70 4.53 7.34 12.07
C TYR A 70 4.92 6.45 13.24
N SER A 71 3.97 6.26 14.17
CA SER A 71 4.09 5.16 15.12
C SER A 71 4.01 3.81 14.38
N SER A 72 4.49 2.75 15.03
CA SER A 72 4.33 1.39 14.51
C SER A 72 2.85 1.05 14.21
N GLY A 73 1.92 1.54 15.03
CA GLY A 73 0.48 1.36 14.80
C GLY A 73 -0.02 2.09 13.55
N MET A 74 0.41 3.33 13.34
CA MET A 74 0.04 4.10 12.13
C MET A 74 0.60 3.45 10.87
N TYR A 75 1.84 2.95 10.92
CA TYR A 75 2.46 2.22 9.82
C TYR A 75 1.64 0.98 9.44
N VAL A 76 1.28 0.15 10.44
CA VAL A 76 0.47 -1.06 10.25
C VAL A 76 -0.91 -0.73 9.71
N ARG A 77 -1.59 0.30 10.25
CA ARG A 77 -2.91 0.72 9.77
C ARG A 77 -2.87 1.18 8.32
N LEU A 78 -1.90 2.01 7.93
CA LEU A 78 -1.76 2.45 6.53
C LEU A 78 -1.46 1.26 5.61
N GLY A 79 -0.52 0.39 5.98
CA GLY A 79 -0.18 -0.80 5.19
C GLY A 79 -1.37 -1.72 4.98
N PHE A 80 -2.17 -1.93 6.03
CA PHE A 80 -3.39 -2.73 5.94
C PHE A 80 -4.48 -2.06 5.11
N ALA A 81 -4.71 -0.75 5.31
CA ALA A 81 -5.68 0.03 4.53
C ALA A 81 -5.36 0.00 3.03
N VAL A 82 -4.09 0.12 2.68
CA VAL A 82 -3.60 -0.02 1.30
C VAL A 82 -3.83 -1.46 0.80
N ALA A 83 -3.46 -2.47 1.57
CA ALA A 83 -3.62 -3.88 1.16
C ALA A 83 -5.07 -4.24 0.80
N ILE A 84 -6.04 -3.86 1.64
CA ILE A 84 -7.46 -4.21 1.42
C ILE A 84 -8.11 -3.42 0.28
N ASN A 85 -7.62 -2.20 0.00
CA ASN A 85 -8.19 -1.34 -1.04
C ASN A 85 -7.54 -1.54 -2.40
N LEU A 86 -6.33 -2.12 -2.42
CA LEU A 86 -5.55 -2.38 -3.63
C LEU A 86 -5.49 -3.85 -4.01
N ASP A 87 -6.21 -4.73 -3.32
CA ASP A 87 -6.25 -6.16 -3.61
C ASP A 87 -6.77 -6.38 -5.05
N PRO A 88 -5.90 -6.79 -6.00
CA PRO A 88 -6.26 -6.91 -7.40
C PRO A 88 -6.78 -8.33 -7.63
N ASP A 89 -8.04 -8.57 -7.29
CA ASP A 89 -8.74 -9.84 -7.43
C ASP A 89 -8.17 -11.00 -6.57
N ILE A 90 -9.07 -11.82 -6.03
CA ILE A 90 -8.77 -13.09 -5.33
C ILE A 90 -7.89 -14.01 -6.18
#